data_AF-A0A380FZC9-F1
#
_entry.id   AF-A0A380FZC9-F1
#
_cell.length_a   1.000
_cell.length_b   1.000
_cell.length_c   1.000
_cell.angle_alpha   90.00
_cell.angle_beta   90.00
_cell.angle_gamma   90.00
#
_symmetry.space_group_name_H-M   'P 1'
#
loop_
_entity.id
_entity.type
_entity.pdbx_description
1 polymer ?
#
loop_
_entity_poly.entity_id
_entity_poly.type
_entity_poly.pdbx_seq_one_letter_code
_entity_poly.pdbx_strand_id
1 'polypeptide(L)'
;MSKSKKYFIISVVLLIISFYFNTFNPLLSKQITSIKYLLIACSVLNVIILIASIIFSDKAIKHLNSKKSKLRTATKLLPFIILVVILFHIFASITTFGIFS
;
A
#
# COMPACT_ATOMS: atom_id res chain seq x y z
N MET A 1 -14.58 5.97 18.39
CA MET A 1 -13.14 5.97 18.00
C MET A 1 -12.73 7.35 17.47
N SER A 2 -11.54 7.85 17.81
CA SER A 2 -11.07 9.15 17.27
C SER A 2 -10.92 9.08 15.75
N LYS A 3 -11.24 10.18 15.05
CA LYS A 3 -11.18 10.26 13.57
C LYS A 3 -9.81 9.81 13.02
N SER A 4 -8.71 10.18 13.69
CA SER A 4 -7.35 9.75 13.36
C SER A 4 -7.13 8.22 13.42
N LYS A 5 -7.70 7.52 14.41
CA LYS A 5 -7.59 6.05 14.48
C LYS A 5 -8.29 5.36 13.30
N LYS A 6 -9.43 5.90 12.85
CA LYS A 6 -10.14 5.34 11.69
C LYS A 6 -9.29 5.48 10.42
N TYR A 7 -8.73 6.66 10.16
CA TYR A 7 -7.88 6.89 8.98
C TYR A 7 -6.60 6.06 9.00
N PHE A 8 -5.99 5.87 10.18
CA PHE A 8 -4.84 4.98 10.33
C PHE A 8 -5.17 3.53 9.99
N ILE A 9 -6.26 2.98 10.52
CA ILE A 9 -6.70 1.60 10.22
C ILE A 9 -7.01 1.46 8.73
N ILE A 10 -7.69 2.43 8.12
CA ILE A 10 -7.99 2.43 6.69
C ILE A 10 -6.70 2.36 5.87
N SER A 11 -5.71 3.22 6.14
CA SER A 11 -4.43 3.21 5.41
C SER A 11 -3.68 1.88 5.57
N VAL A 12 -3.66 1.29 6.77
CA VAL A 12 -3.04 -0.03 7.00
C VAL A 12 -3.77 -1.13 6.21
N VAL A 13 -5.10 -1.13 6.19
CA VAL A 13 -5.88 -2.09 5.41
C VAL A 13 -5.61 -1.93 3.91
N LEU A 14 -5.58 -0.70 3.39
CA LEU A 14 -5.21 -0.46 1.99
C LEU A 14 -3.79 -0.94 1.68
N LEU A 15 -2.86 -0.78 2.61
CA LEU A 15 -1.48 -1.26 2.48
C LEU A 15 -1.42 -2.80 2.37
N ILE A 16 -2.18 -3.51 3.21
CA ILE A 16 -2.27 -4.98 3.17
C ILE A 16 -2.87 -5.43 1.83
N ILE A 17 -3.92 -4.75 1.36
CA ILE A 17 -4.54 -5.05 0.07
C ILE A 17 -3.55 -4.76 -1.08
N SER A 18 -2.80 -3.67 -1.02
CA SER A 18 -1.75 -3.33 -1.98
C SER A 18 -0.69 -4.44 -2.07
N PHE A 19 -0.24 -4.95 -0.91
CA PHE A 19 0.66 -6.11 -0.86
C PHE A 19 0.07 -7.38 -1.48
N TYR A 20 -1.24 -7.59 -1.37
CA TYR A 20 -1.91 -8.72 -2.01
C TYR A 20 -1.84 -8.63 -3.54
N PHE A 21 -1.99 -7.42 -4.09
CA PHE A 21 -1.82 -7.10 -5.52
C PHE A 21 -0.36 -7.01 -5.98
N ASN A 22 0.57 -7.62 -5.25
CA ASN A 22 1.95 -7.72 -5.72
C ASN A 22 2.11 -8.87 -6.72
N THR A 23 2.85 -8.63 -7.80
CA THR A 23 3.07 -9.58 -8.90
C THR A 23 3.81 -10.85 -8.48
N PHE A 24 4.55 -10.79 -7.36
CA PHE A 24 5.19 -11.95 -6.73
C PHE A 24 4.23 -12.85 -5.93
N ASN A 25 2.96 -12.46 -5.74
CA ASN A 25 2.03 -13.25 -4.95
C ASN A 25 1.42 -14.39 -5.79
N PRO A 26 1.76 -15.68 -5.50
CA PRO A 26 1.28 -16.83 -6.27
C PRO A 26 -0.23 -17.11 -6.08
N LEU A 27 -0.90 -16.44 -5.14
CA LEU A 27 -2.34 -16.53 -4.97
C LEU A 27 -3.10 -15.74 -6.05
N LEU A 28 -2.53 -14.63 -6.51
CA LEU A 28 -3.16 -13.78 -7.52
C LEU A 28 -3.12 -14.44 -8.90
N SER A 29 -2.03 -15.14 -9.24
CA SER A 29 -1.88 -15.91 -10.48
C SER A 29 -2.79 -17.14 -10.55
N LYS A 30 -3.27 -17.64 -9.40
CA LYS A 30 -4.30 -18.69 -9.34
C LYS A 30 -5.73 -18.15 -9.55
N GLN A 31 -6.02 -16.92 -9.13
CA GLN A 31 -7.33 -16.29 -9.30
C GLN A 31 -7.50 -15.63 -10.68
N ILE A 32 -6.44 -15.07 -11.25
CA ILE A 32 -6.46 -14.41 -12.55
C ILE A 32 -5.60 -15.23 -13.52
N THR A 33 -6.24 -16.07 -14.30
CA THR A 33 -5.59 -16.99 -15.26
C THR A 33 -4.89 -16.27 -16.41
N SER A 34 -5.30 -15.04 -16.71
CA SER A 34 -4.71 -14.24 -17.79
C SER A 34 -3.62 -13.30 -17.27
N ILE A 35 -2.39 -13.56 -17.69
CA ILE A 35 -1.19 -12.75 -17.41
C ILE A 35 -1.36 -11.25 -17.72
N LYS A 36 -2.09 -10.90 -18.81
CA LYS A 36 -2.36 -9.49 -19.14
C LYS A 36 -3.20 -8.78 -18.07
N TYR A 37 -4.30 -9.39 -17.64
CA TYR A 37 -5.16 -8.80 -16.61
C TYR A 37 -4.49 -8.78 -15.25
N LEU A 38 -3.67 -9.78 -14.94
CA LEU A 38 -2.84 -9.82 -13.74
C LEU A 38 -1.86 -8.65 -13.69
N LEU A 39 -1.13 -8.41 -14.79
CA LEU A 39 -0.17 -7.30 -14.89
C LEU A 39 -0.86 -5.93 -14.77
N ILE A 40 -2.01 -5.74 -15.42
CA ILE A 40 -2.77 -4.48 -15.33
C ILE A 40 -3.28 -4.26 -13.91
N ALA A 41 -3.79 -5.29 -13.24
CA ALA A 41 -4.25 -5.20 -11.86
C ALA A 41 -3.08 -4.88 -10.90
N CYS A 42 -1.96 -5.59 -11.00
CA CYS A 42 -0.77 -5.34 -10.17
C CYS A 42 -0.10 -3.99 -10.44
N SER A 43 -0.23 -3.44 -11.65
CA SER A 43 0.33 -2.14 -12.02
C SER A 43 -0.63 -1.00 -11.69
N VAL A 44 -1.76 -0.92 -12.39
CA VAL A 44 -2.65 0.25 -12.37
C VAL A 44 -3.46 0.28 -11.08
N LEU A 45 -4.08 -0.85 -10.70
CA LEU A 45 -4.93 -0.92 -9.52
C LEU A 45 -4.11 -0.68 -8.24
N ASN A 46 -2.89 -1.23 -8.21
CA ASN A 46 -1.99 -1.06 -7.07
C ASN A 46 -1.54 0.39 -6.89
N VAL A 47 -1.22 1.11 -7.98
CA VAL A 47 -0.90 2.55 -7.92
C VAL A 47 -2.06 3.36 -7.35
N ILE A 48 -3.31 3.06 -7.75
CA ILE A 48 -4.50 3.74 -7.22
C ILE A 48 -4.65 3.49 -5.71
N ILE A 49 -4.48 2.24 -5.26
CA ILE A 49 -4.55 1.87 -3.84
C ILE A 49 -3.45 2.58 -3.04
N LEU A 50 -2.25 2.66 -3.59
CA LEU A 50 -1.12 3.35 -2.98
C LEU A 50 -1.36 4.85 -2.82
N ILE A 51 -1.84 5.52 -3.87
CA ILE A 51 -2.23 6.93 -3.81
C ILE A 51 -3.30 7.16 -2.74
N ALA A 52 -4.33 6.31 -2.70
CA ALA A 52 -5.35 6.39 -1.66
C ALA A 52 -4.76 6.20 -0.26
N SER A 53 -3.84 5.24 -0.08
CA SER A 53 -3.16 5.01 1.20
C SER A 53 -2.32 6.22 1.64
N ILE A 54 -1.63 6.90 0.72
CA ILE A 54 -0.89 8.15 0.99
C ILE A 54 -1.85 9.24 1.46
N ILE A 55 -2.96 9.47 0.76
CA ILE A 55 -3.94 10.51 1.12
C ILE A 55 -4.54 10.23 2.51
N PHE A 56 -4.89 8.97 2.78
CA PHE A 56 -5.42 8.57 4.09
C PHE A 56 -4.39 8.69 5.20
N SER A 57 -3.12 8.38 4.92
CA SER A 57 -2.00 8.56 5.84
C SER A 57 -1.79 10.05 6.17
N ASP A 58 -1.76 10.94 5.18
CA ASP A 58 -1.65 12.39 5.40
C ASP A 58 -2.83 12.93 6.23
N LYS A 59 -4.05 12.46 5.94
CA LYS A 59 -5.25 12.83 6.70
C LYS A 59 -5.20 12.29 8.14
N ALA A 60 -4.61 11.11 8.36
CA ALA A 60 -4.41 10.52 9.68
C ALA A 60 -3.42 11.33 10.53
N ILE A 61 -2.35 11.85 9.91
CA ILE A 61 -1.37 12.75 10.56
C ILE A 61 -2.04 14.07 10.93
N LYS A 62 -2.79 14.70 10.01
CA LYS A 62 -3.49 15.98 10.25
C LYS A 62 -4.54 15.91 11.38
N HIS A 63 -5.21 14.78 11.54
CA HIS A 63 -6.25 14.60 12.58
C HIS A 63 -5.71 14.04 13.90
N LEU A 64 -4.39 13.89 14.03
CA LEU A 64 -3.77 13.29 15.20
C LEU A 64 -3.94 14.20 16.42
N ASN A 65 -4.79 13.77 17.36
CA ASN A 65 -5.04 14.51 18.58
C ASN A 65 -3.91 14.25 19.60
N SER A 66 -3.39 15.33 20.20
CA SER A 66 -2.11 15.44 20.94
C SER A 66 -1.85 14.40 22.06
N LYS A 67 -2.89 13.78 22.63
CA LYS A 67 -2.79 13.01 23.89
C LYS A 67 -2.22 11.58 23.82
N LYS A 68 -1.90 11.00 22.65
CA LYS A 68 -1.41 9.58 22.58
C LYS A 68 -0.06 9.43 21.88
N SER A 69 1.01 9.31 22.67
CA SER A 69 2.40 9.20 22.19
C SER A 69 2.65 8.02 21.24
N LYS A 70 2.17 6.80 21.56
CA LYS A 70 2.37 5.60 20.72
C LYS A 70 1.69 5.71 19.35
N LEU A 71 0.49 6.30 19.30
CA LEU A 71 -0.23 6.51 18.03
C LEU A 71 0.49 7.56 17.17
N ARG A 72 1.05 8.60 17.79
CA ARG A 72 1.83 9.64 17.09
C ARG A 72 3.04 9.06 16.36
N THR A 73 3.82 8.20 17.02
CA THR A 73 4.98 7.57 16.39
C THR A 73 4.56 6.68 15.23
N ALA A 74 3.52 5.84 15.42
CA ALA A 74 3.02 4.96 14.37
C ALA A 74 2.48 5.75 13.16
N THR A 75 1.71 6.81 13.37
CA THR A 75 1.14 7.62 12.29
C THR A 75 2.22 8.45 11.56
N LYS A 76 3.29 8.87 12.23
CA LYS A 76 4.46 9.48 11.57
C LYS A 76 5.32 8.48 10.79
N LEU A 77 5.37 7.22 11.23
CA LEU A 77 6.12 6.16 10.54
C LEU A 77 5.37 5.60 9.33
N LEU A 78 4.04 5.73 9.32
CA LEU A 78 3.16 5.26 8.24
C LEU A 78 3.58 5.72 6.82
N PRO A 79 3.86 7.00 6.55
CA PRO A 79 4.35 7.43 5.23
C PRO A 79 5.70 6.79 4.85
N PHE A 80 6.59 6.53 5.82
CA PHE A 80 7.84 5.84 5.56
C PHE A 80 7.62 4.37 5.19
N ILE A 81 6.68 3.70 5.87
CA ILE A 81 6.25 2.34 5.52
C ILE A 81 5.66 2.31 4.11
N ILE A 82 4.78 3.26 3.76
CA ILE A 82 4.21 3.36 2.41
C ILE A 82 5.33 3.52 1.37
N LEU A 83 6.34 4.34 1.65
CA LEU A 83 7.47 4.54 0.75
C LEU A 83 8.27 3.25 0.51
N VAL A 84 8.54 2.46 1.56
CA VAL A 84 9.18 1.15 1.43
C VAL A 84 8.35 0.20 0.56
N VAL A 85 7.02 0.22 0.72
CA VAL A 85 6.11 -0.63 -0.08
C VAL A 85 6.09 -0.21 -1.55
N ILE A 86 6.14 1.09 -1.84
CA ILE A 86 6.28 1.60 -3.21
C ILE A 86 7.58 1.08 -3.84
N LEU A 87 8.70 1.19 -3.15
CA LEU A 87 9.99 0.69 -3.65
C LEU A 87 9.95 -0.81 -3.93
N PHE A 88 9.31 -1.59 -3.06
CA PHE A 88 9.15 -3.03 -3.25
C PHE A 88 8.30 -3.36 -4.48
N HIS A 89 7.22 -2.61 -4.72
CA HIS A 89 6.39 -2.79 -5.91
C HIS A 89 7.07 -2.35 -7.21
N ILE A 90 7.87 -1.27 -7.17
CA ILE A 90 8.68 -0.86 -8.32
C ILE A 90 9.68 -1.97 -8.65
N PHE A 91 10.41 -2.47 -7.64
CA PHE A 91 11.34 -3.58 -7.83
C PHE A 91 10.66 -4.82 -8.42
N ALA A 92 9.52 -5.23 -7.85
CA ALA A 92 8.74 -6.36 -8.33
C ALA A 92 8.21 -6.18 -9.77
N SER A 93 7.82 -4.96 -10.13
CA SER A 93 7.39 -4.65 -11.48
C SER A 93 8.57 -4.76 -12.45
N ILE A 94 9.72 -4.15 -12.14
CA ILE A 94 10.92 -4.19 -12.97
C ILE A 94 11.38 -5.64 -13.21
N THR A 95 11.38 -6.48 -12.16
CA THR A 95 11.71 -7.91 -12.31
C THR A 95 10.67 -8.68 -13.12
N THR A 96 9.38 -8.37 -12.97
CA THR A 96 8.32 -9.05 -13.75
C THR A 96 8.35 -8.66 -15.23
N PHE A 97 8.68 -7.41 -15.55
CA PHE A 97 8.85 -6.95 -16.93
C PHE A 97 10.15 -7.46 -17.57
N GLY A 98 10.97 -8.24 -16.85
CA GLY A 98 12.19 -8.85 -17.38
C GLY A 98 13.32 -7.84 -17.62
N ILE A 99 13.26 -6.63 -17.04
CA ILE A 99 14.28 -5.59 -17.25
C ILE A 99 15.63 -5.99 -16.63
N PHE A 100 15.61 -6.86 -15.61
CA PHE A 100 16.81 -7.44 -14.98
C PHE A 100 17.05 -8.92 -15.35
N SER A 101 16.28 -9.49 -16.29
CA SER A 101 16.45 -10.88 -16.73
C SER A 101 17.25 -10.99 -18.02
#